data_AF-A0A662RSE9-F1
#
_entry.id   AF-A0A662RSE9-F1
#
_cell.length_a   1.000
_cell.length_b   1.000
_cell.length_c   1.000
_cell.angle_alpha   90.00
_cell.angle_beta   90.00
_cell.angle_gamma   90.00
#
_symmetry.space_group_name_H-M   'P 1'
#
loop_
_entity.id
_entity.type
_entity.pdbx_description
1 polymer ?
#
loop_
_entity_poly.entity_id
_entity_poly.type
_entity_poly.pdbx_seq_one_letter_code
_entity_poly.pdbx_strand_id
1 'polypeptide(L)' 'MRNRSVTINPTWMCQLQRNAGITTVFVTHNLTDAEEMGDRVVALNNGKIWPEMFENRRIMEIVPIKIVCIVR' A
#
# COMPACT_ATOMS: atom_id res chain seq x y z
N MET A 1 -3.60 -6.12 18.74
CA MET A 1 -2.29 -6.51 18.16
C MET A 1 -1.38 -5.29 18.24
N ARG A 2 -0.21 -5.39 18.89
CA ARG A 2 0.71 -4.25 19.08
C ARG A 2 1.24 -3.80 17.72
N ASN A 3 0.98 -2.53 17.38
CA ASN A 3 1.50 -1.88 16.19
C ASN A 3 3.02 -1.69 16.36
N ARG A 4 3.83 -2.64 15.87
CA ARG A 4 5.26 -2.41 15.65
C ARG A 4 5.38 -1.81 14.26
N SER A 5 5.40 -0.48 14.20
CA SER A 5 5.73 0.24 12.96
C SER A 5 7.17 -0.11 12.62
N VAL A 6 7.35 -1.09 11.74
CA VAL A 6 8.65 -1.34 11.11
C VAL A 6 8.76 -0.28 10.02
N THR A 7 9.69 0.66 10.19
CA THR A 7 10.02 1.60 9.12
C THR A 7 10.76 0.84 8.05
N ILE A 8 10.01 0.40 7.03
CA ILE A 8 10.57 -0.29 5.89
C ILE A 8 10.85 0.76 4.82
N ASN A 9 12.13 0.97 4.50
CA ASN A 9 12.48 1.81 3.35
C ASN A 9 11.95 1.16 2.03
N PRO A 10 11.20 1.91 1.20
CA PRO A 10 10.52 1.37 0.04
C PRO A 10 11.48 0.82 -1.03
N THR A 11 12.61 1.50 -1.20
CA THR A 11 13.56 1.26 -2.28
C THR A 11 14.28 -0.08 -2.14
N TRP A 12 14.76 -0.43 -0.94
CA TRP A 12 15.45 -1.71 -0.73
C TRP A 12 14.49 -2.90 -0.83
N MET A 13 13.23 -2.75 -0.40
CA MET A 13 12.24 -3.82 -0.49
C MET A 13 11.94 -4.16 -1.95
N CYS A 14 11.72 -3.15 -2.79
CA CYS A 14 11.51 -3.35 -4.22
C CYS A 14 12.72 -4.03 -4.88
N GLN A 15 13.95 -3.65 -4.51
CA GLN A 15 15.16 -4.31 -5.03
C GLN A 15 15.25 -5.77 -4.60
N LEU A 16 14.99 -6.09 -3.33
CA LEU A 16 15.02 -7.45 -2.83
C LEU A 16 13.98 -8.34 -3.54
N GLN A 17 12.76 -7.84 -3.70
CA GLN A 17 11.67 -8.59 -4.34
C GLN A 17 11.99 -8.89 -5.81
N ARG A 18 12.48 -7.90 -6.56
CA ARG A 18 12.91 -8.06 -7.95
C ARG A 18 14.05 -9.06 -8.08
N ASN A 19 15.05 -8.97 -7.20
CA ASN A 19 16.18 -9.91 -7.20
C ASN A 19 15.75 -11.33 -6.84
N ALA A 20 14.77 -11.49 -5.96
CA ALA A 20 14.23 -12.78 -5.55
C ALA A 20 13.17 -13.34 -6.54
N GLY A 21 12.69 -12.53 -7.49
CA GLY A 21 11.63 -12.90 -8.44
C GLY A 21 10.28 -13.20 -7.77
N ILE A 22 10.00 -12.59 -6.61
CA ILE A 22 8.78 -12.85 -5.83
C ILE A 22 7.76 -11.73 -6.01
N THR A 23 6.49 -12.09 -6.12
CA THR A 23 5.39 -11.13 -6.01
C THR A 23 5.09 -10.85 -4.54
N THR A 24 5.03 -9.59 -4.15
CA THR A 24 4.77 -9.18 -2.78
C THR A 24 3.51 -8.32 -2.68
N VAL A 25 2.72 -8.58 -1.64
CA VAL A 25 1.56 -7.77 -1.27
C VAL A 25 1.89 -7.02 0.02
N PHE A 26 1.78 -5.69 0.00
CA PHE A 26 1.95 -4.86 1.18
C PHE A 26 0.68 -4.05 1.48
N VAL A 27 0.43 -3.79 2.76
CA VAL A 27 -0.71 -3.01 3.23
C VAL A 27 -0.20 -1.76 3.93
N THR A 28 -0.61 -0.59 3.48
CA THR A 28 -0.23 0.71 4.04
C THR A 28 -1.45 1.60 4.27
N HIS A 29 -1.27 2.61 5.11
CA HIS A 29 -2.21 3.72 5.29
C HIS A 29 -1.69 5.01 4.66
N ASN A 30 -0.48 4.99 4.08
CA ASN A 30 0.15 6.13 3.43
C ASN A 30 0.08 5.96 1.90
N LEU A 31 -0.61 6.89 1.24
CA LEU A 31 -0.73 6.89 -0.22
C LEU A 31 0.60 7.12 -0.92
N THR A 32 1.48 7.95 -0.36
CA THR A 32 2.79 8.23 -0.97
C THR A 32 3.63 6.96 -1.07
N ASP A 33 3.67 6.15 0.00
CA ASP A 33 4.40 4.87 -0.01
C ASP A 33 3.79 3.89 -1.03
N ALA A 34 2.46 3.90 -1.15
CA ALA A 34 1.74 3.07 -2.12
C ALA A 34 2.06 3.46 -3.57
N GLU A 35 2.09 4.76 -3.86
CA GLU A 35 2.44 5.32 -5.17
C GLU A 35 3.90 5.07 -5.54
N GLU A 36 4.81 5.09 -4.56
CA GLU A 36 6.26 4.89 -4.79
C GLU A 36 6.61 3.42 -5.04
N MET A 37 5.96 2.49 -4.33
CA MET A 37 6.34 1.08 -4.32
C MET A 37 5.50 0.17 -5.22
N GLY A 38 4.21 0.50 -5.42
CA GLY A 38 3.24 -0.42 -6.01
C GLY A 38 3.23 -0.39 -7.53
N ASP A 39 3.32 -1.57 -8.19
CA ASP A 39 2.95 -1.68 -9.60
C ASP A 39 1.43 -1.59 -9.79
N ARG A 40 0.68 -2.05 -8.77
CA ARG A 40 -0.78 -1.93 -8.68
C ARG A 40 -1.17 -1.55 -7.27
N VAL A 41 -2.06 -0.57 -7.17
CA VAL A 41 -2.57 -0.05 -5.90
C VAL A 41 -4.09 -0.19 -5.89
N VAL A 42 -4.65 -0.71 -4.80
CA VAL A 42 -6.10 -0.76 -4.58
C VAL A 42 -6.44 -0.28 -3.18
N ALA A 43 -7.53 0.44 -3.07
CA ALA A 43 -8.11 0.86 -1.81
C ALA A 43 -9.12 -0.18 -1.33
N LEU A 44 -9.07 -0.54 -0.04
CA LEU A 44 -10.07 -1.38 0.59
C LEU A 44 -10.79 -0.61 1.70
N ASN A 45 -12.12 -0.60 1.62
CA ASN A 45 -12.99 -0.16 2.70
C ASN A 45 -13.97 -1.29 3.03
N ASN A 46 -14.01 -1.69 4.31
CA ASN A 46 -14.87 -2.79 4.79
C ASN A 46 -14.79 -4.06 3.92
N GLY A 47 -13.58 -4.43 3.49
CA GLY A 47 -13.33 -5.63 2.68
C GLY A 47 -13.75 -5.53 1.21
N LYS A 48 -14.15 -4.34 0.73
CA LYS A 48 -14.51 -4.09 -0.67
C LYS A 48 -13.52 -3.14 -1.32
N ILE A 49 -13.29 -3.30 -2.62
CA ILE A 49 -12.50 -2.37 -3.43
C ILE A 49 -13.23 -1.03 -3.48
N TRP A 50 -12.51 0.05 -3.20
CA TRP A 50 -13.04 1.40 -3.17
C TRP A 50 -12.48 2.24 -4.33
N PRO A 51 -13.26 2.50 -5.39
CA PRO A 51 -12.75 3.16 -6.60
C PRO A 51 -12.38 4.64 -6.38
N GLU A 52 -13.09 5.32 -5.49
CA GLU A 52 -13.06 6.80 -5.34
C GLU A 52 -11.77 7.32 -4.69
N MET A 53 -10.91 6.44 -4.15
CA MET A 53 -9.68 6.85 -3.43
C MET A 53 -8.73 7.65 -4.32
N PHE A 54 -8.69 7.38 -5.63
CA PHE A 54 -7.79 8.06 -6.56
C PHE A 54 -8.23 9.49 -6.92
N GLU A 55 -9.47 9.86 -6.64
CA GLU A 55 -10.01 11.18 -6.98
C GLU A 55 -9.86 12.19 -5.84
N ASN A 56 -9.84 11.73 -4.58
CA ASN A 56 -9.80 12.64 -3.43
C ASN A 56 -9.01 12.08 -2.23
N ARG A 57 -7.78 12.58 -2.06
CA ARG A 57 -6.88 12.17 -0.96
C ARG A 57 -7.45 12.43 0.44
N ARG A 58 -8.35 13.41 0.62
CA ARG A 58 -8.95 13.72 1.93
C ARG A 58 -9.83 12.58 2.46
N ILE A 59 -10.31 11.69 1.59
CA ILE A 59 -11.14 10.54 2.00
C ILE A 59 -10.38 9.66 3.01
N MET A 60 -9.05 9.56 2.89
CA MET A 60 -8.21 8.76 3.78
C MET A 60 -8.14 9.31 5.22
N GLU A 61 -8.44 10.59 5.44
CA GLU A 61 -8.48 11.21 6.76
C GLU A 61 -9.79 10.91 7.50
N ILE A 62 -10.86 10.71 6.72
CA ILE A 62 -12.23 10.61 7.21
C ILE A 62 -12.66 9.15 7.34
N VAL A 63 -12.16 8.30 6.43
CA VAL A 63 -12.53 6.89 6.35
C VAL A 63 -11.27 6.04 6.57
N PRO A 64 -11.30 5.06 7.49
CA PRO A 64 -10.18 4.15 7.70
C PRO A 64 -10.05 3.15 6.54
N ILE A 65 -9.42 3.61 5.46
CA ILE A 65 -9.15 2.82 4.25
C ILE A 65 -7.82 2.09 4.43
N LYS A 66 -7.76 0.84 3.99
CA LYS A 66 -6.50 0.10 3.86
C LYS A 66 -6.05 0.16 2.42
N ILE A 67 -4.84 0.66 2.17
CA ILE A 67 -4.25 0.58 0.84
C ILE A 67 -3.54 -0.76 0.73
N VAL A 68 -3.86 -1.51 -0.31
CA VAL A 68 -3.18 -2.76 -0.66
C VAL A 68 -2.43 -2.53 -1.95
N CYS A 69 -1.16 -2.90 -1.95
CA CYS A 69 -0.28 -2.72 -3.08
C CYS A 69 0.36 -4.04 -3.46
N ILE A 70 0.48 -4.25 -4.76
CA ILE A 70 1.10 -5.44 -5.36
C ILE A 70 2.36 -4.98 -6.09
N VAL A 71 3.46 -5.66 -5.80
CA VAL A 71 4.78 -5.42 -6.40
C VAL A 71 5.27 -6.71 -7.02
N ARG A 72 5.89 -6.62 -8.19
CA ARG A 72 6.46 -7.73 -8.96
C ARG A 72 7.94 -7.57 -9.26
#